data_AF-A7SI04-F1
#
_entry.id   AF-A7SI04-F1
#
_cell.length_a   1.000
_cell.length_b   1.000
_cell.length_c   1.000
_cell.angle_alpha   90.00
_cell.angle_beta   90.00
_cell.angle_gamma   90.00
#
_symmetry.space_group_name_H-M   'P 1'
#
loop_
_entity.id
_entity.type
_entity.pdbx_description
1 polymer ?
#
loop_
_entity_poly.entity_id
_entity_poly.type
_entity_poly.pdbx_seq_one_letter_code
_entity_poly.pdbx_strand_id
1 'polypeptide(L)'
;MAAKTQGILAPKGYTCRPIVPAEKAELLPVARAMHREEFAPRVKKLFDPEREAALEAIETGIYIGWRIPSFKHDCVRVGSSSKCFCGHLLSEHGRYDGNSVRVPCGMASCKCKVFAFIPSRAEDVGEYWLQRRPNFDPRSWRAKCKCKHTHEEHVATGMRQCRIAGCGCGRFFSNFLCCACDKHWEEHETVFETERMRKDEGIPYGEAYLPFHELPGLRNAVLTGREDDDSQYMALTSGRYAIP
;
A
#
# COMPACT_ATOMS: atom_id res chain seq x y z
N MET A 1 -22.82 13.84 43.14
CA MET A 1 -21.58 13.19 43.61
C MET A 1 -21.43 11.85 42.89
N ALA A 2 -20.44 11.73 42.01
CA ALA A 2 -20.14 10.53 41.25
C ALA A 2 -19.23 9.61 42.08
N ALA A 3 -19.53 8.31 42.12
CA ALA A 3 -18.69 7.33 42.79
C ALA A 3 -17.50 7.01 41.87
N LYS A 4 -16.28 7.18 42.38
CA LYS A 4 -15.05 6.83 41.68
C LYS A 4 -14.75 5.36 41.95
N THR A 5 -14.92 4.50 40.96
CA THR A 5 -14.38 3.14 41.00
C THR A 5 -13.53 2.96 39.75
N GLN A 6 -12.22 2.72 39.95
CA GLN A 6 -11.26 2.36 38.90
C GLN A 6 -11.18 3.30 37.68
N GLY A 7 -11.23 4.62 37.90
CA GLY A 7 -10.91 5.60 36.85
C GLY A 7 -11.97 5.81 35.76
N ILE A 8 -13.13 5.15 35.85
CA ILE A 8 -14.23 5.29 34.88
C ILE A 8 -15.34 6.14 35.48
N LEU A 9 -15.66 7.27 34.84
CA LEU A 9 -16.79 8.14 35.22
C LEU A 9 -18.09 7.58 34.63
N ALA A 10 -18.92 6.98 35.46
CA ALA A 10 -20.26 6.51 35.08
C ALA A 10 -21.36 7.41 35.66
N PRO A 11 -22.38 7.82 34.87
CA PRO A 11 -23.56 8.51 35.38
C PRO A 11 -24.34 7.68 36.42
N LYS A 12 -24.95 8.35 37.41
CA LYS A 12 -25.72 7.69 38.47
C LYS A 12 -26.89 6.89 37.88
N GLY A 13 -26.96 5.59 38.16
CA GLY A 13 -28.03 4.69 37.69
C GLY A 13 -27.67 3.81 36.48
N TYR A 14 -26.46 3.95 35.92
CA TYR A 14 -25.99 3.11 34.82
C TYR A 14 -24.93 2.11 35.27
N THR A 15 -25.06 0.86 34.83
CA THR A 15 -24.03 -0.17 34.98
C THR A 15 -23.03 -0.06 33.83
N CYS A 16 -21.81 0.41 34.09
CA CYS A 16 -20.72 0.31 33.13
C CYS A 16 -20.12 -1.10 33.16
N ARG A 17 -20.21 -1.82 32.04
CA ARG A 17 -19.47 -3.07 31.86
C ARG A 17 -17.99 -2.71 31.59
N PRO A 18 -17.02 -3.36 32.26
CA PRO A 18 -15.61 -3.15 31.94
C PRO A 18 -15.36 -3.54 30.48
N ILE A 19 -14.76 -2.62 29.72
CA ILE A 19 -14.31 -2.90 28.36
C ILE A 19 -13.01 -3.70 28.52
N VAL A 20 -13.10 -5.01 28.37
CA VAL A 20 -11.92 -5.90 28.31
C VAL A 20 -11.47 -5.94 26.85
N PRO A 21 -10.25 -5.50 26.51
CA PRO A 21 -9.71 -5.68 25.16
C PRO A 21 -9.68 -7.17 24.80
N ALA A 22 -10.07 -7.51 23.57
CA ALA A 22 -9.99 -8.88 23.11
C ALA A 22 -8.52 -9.36 23.11
N GLU A 23 -8.24 -10.54 23.66
CA GLU A 23 -6.89 -11.14 23.67
C GLU A 23 -6.35 -11.40 22.25
N LYS A 24 -7.27 -11.61 21.30
CA LYS A 24 -6.99 -11.67 19.87
C LYS A 24 -8.00 -10.81 19.14
N ALA A 25 -7.52 -9.85 18.36
CA ALA A 25 -8.36 -9.21 17.37
C ALA A 25 -8.58 -10.21 16.24
N GLU A 26 -9.62 -11.06 16.35
CA GLU A 26 -10.04 -11.94 15.26
C GLU A 26 -10.75 -11.12 14.17
N LEU A 27 -9.98 -10.22 13.55
CA LEU A 27 -10.45 -9.29 12.53
C LEU A 27 -11.00 -10.02 11.30
N LEU A 28 -10.40 -11.17 10.94
CA LEU A 28 -10.80 -11.95 9.77
C LEU A 28 -12.16 -12.64 9.96
N PRO A 29 -12.43 -13.40 11.04
CA PRO A 29 -13.77 -13.91 11.32
C PRO A 29 -14.85 -12.82 11.37
N VAL A 30 -14.54 -11.66 11.98
CA VAL A 30 -15.47 -10.52 12.02
C VAL A 30 -15.72 -9.99 10.60
N ALA A 31 -14.68 -9.76 9.80
CA ALA A 31 -14.81 -9.28 8.43
C ALA A 31 -15.58 -10.26 7.53
N ARG A 32 -15.32 -11.57 7.66
CA ARG A 32 -16.09 -12.63 6.99
C ARG A 32 -17.55 -12.61 7.40
N ALA A 33 -17.86 -12.48 8.69
CA ALA A 33 -19.23 -12.42 9.17
C ALA A 33 -19.97 -11.16 8.68
N MET A 34 -19.28 -10.03 8.59
CA MET A 34 -19.83 -8.76 8.11
C MET A 34 -20.08 -8.74 6.60
N HIS A 35 -19.20 -9.34 5.81
CA HIS A 35 -19.25 -9.26 4.35
C HIS A 35 -19.76 -10.53 3.66
N ARG A 36 -19.79 -11.67 4.37
CA ARG A 36 -20.30 -12.97 3.88
C ARG A 36 -19.70 -13.32 2.51
N GLU A 37 -20.53 -13.67 1.53
CA GLU A 37 -20.15 -13.98 0.15
C GLU A 37 -19.36 -12.84 -0.54
N GLU A 38 -19.53 -11.59 -0.11
CA GLU A 38 -18.77 -10.46 -0.68
C GLU A 38 -17.36 -10.32 -0.09
N PHE A 39 -17.00 -11.10 0.94
CA PHE A 39 -15.70 -10.95 1.60
C PHE A 39 -14.54 -11.10 0.61
N ALA A 40 -14.45 -12.24 -0.08
CA ALA A 40 -13.35 -12.52 -1.00
C ALA A 40 -13.31 -11.58 -2.22
N PRO A 41 -14.43 -11.27 -2.91
CA PRO A 41 -14.43 -10.26 -3.97
C PRO A 41 -13.99 -8.86 -3.52
N ARG A 42 -14.32 -8.46 -2.29
CA ARG A 42 -13.91 -7.17 -1.74
C ARG A 42 -12.44 -7.14 -1.36
N VAL A 43 -11.92 -8.22 -0.78
CA VAL A 43 -10.49 -8.39 -0.49
C VAL A 43 -9.70 -8.35 -1.80
N LYS A 44 -10.14 -9.09 -2.82
CA LYS A 44 -9.58 -9.03 -4.17
C LYS A 44 -9.50 -7.59 -4.67
N LYS A 45 -10.62 -6.88 -4.71
CA LYS A 45 -10.69 -5.51 -5.20
C LYS A 45 -9.75 -4.55 -4.44
N LEU A 46 -9.66 -4.71 -3.12
CA LEU A 46 -8.80 -3.87 -2.28
C LEU A 46 -7.32 -4.05 -2.64
N PHE A 47 -6.90 -5.30 -2.83
CA PHE A 47 -5.52 -5.69 -3.12
C PHE A 47 -5.22 -5.85 -4.61
N ASP A 48 -6.16 -5.54 -5.52
CA ASP A 48 -5.97 -5.64 -6.98
C ASP A 48 -4.66 -4.98 -7.44
N PRO A 49 -4.29 -3.75 -7.01
CA PRO A 49 -3.03 -3.13 -7.45
C PRO A 49 -1.78 -3.86 -6.97
N GLU A 50 -1.78 -4.38 -5.74
CA GLU A 50 -0.65 -5.16 -5.23
C GLU A 50 -0.58 -6.54 -5.85
N ARG A 51 -1.74 -7.16 -6.17
CA ARG A 51 -1.77 -8.41 -6.93
C ARG A 51 -1.19 -8.20 -8.31
N GLU A 52 -1.66 -7.19 -9.05
CA GLU A 52 -1.18 -6.89 -10.40
C GLU A 52 0.31 -6.58 -10.40
N ALA A 53 0.79 -5.79 -9.44
CA ALA A 53 2.22 -5.53 -9.25
C ALA A 53 3.02 -6.81 -8.95
N ALA A 54 2.49 -7.72 -8.12
CA ALA A 54 3.14 -8.99 -7.83
C ALA A 54 3.26 -9.88 -9.08
N LEU A 55 2.18 -9.99 -9.86
CA LEU A 55 2.16 -10.78 -11.09
C LEU A 55 3.10 -10.20 -12.15
N GLU A 56 3.11 -8.88 -12.33
CA GLU A 56 4.03 -8.19 -13.23
C GLU A 56 5.49 -8.39 -12.81
N ALA A 57 5.79 -8.33 -11.50
CA ALA A 57 7.14 -8.56 -11.00
C ALA A 57 7.62 -9.99 -11.24
N ILE A 58 6.74 -10.96 -11.03
CA ILE A 58 6.99 -12.37 -11.29
C ILE A 58 7.24 -12.62 -12.78
N GLU A 59 6.41 -12.06 -13.65
CA GLU A 59 6.53 -12.23 -15.11
C GLU A 59 7.82 -11.60 -15.66
N THR A 60 8.18 -10.43 -15.15
CA THR A 60 9.34 -9.66 -15.66
C THR A 60 10.66 -10.00 -14.95
N GLY A 61 10.60 -10.63 -13.77
CA GLY A 61 11.74 -10.81 -12.87
C GLY A 61 12.23 -9.52 -12.20
N ILE A 62 11.47 -8.42 -12.31
CA ILE A 62 11.79 -7.11 -11.74
C ILE A 62 10.79 -6.77 -10.65
N TYR A 63 11.27 -6.72 -9.42
CA TYR A 63 10.48 -6.46 -8.23
C TYR A 63 10.63 -4.99 -7.83
N ILE A 64 9.50 -4.28 -7.78
CA ILE A 64 9.47 -2.88 -7.37
C ILE A 64 8.71 -2.77 -6.06
N GLY A 65 9.42 -2.34 -5.03
CA GLY A 65 8.91 -2.26 -3.66
C GLY A 65 8.93 -0.84 -3.13
N TRP A 66 8.03 -0.54 -2.21
CA TRP A 66 8.10 0.66 -1.38
C TRP A 66 8.23 0.24 0.08
N ARG A 67 9.35 0.56 0.71
CA ARG A 67 9.70 0.05 2.04
C ARG A 67 10.58 0.99 2.84
N ILE A 68 10.65 0.76 4.14
CA ILE A 68 11.70 1.33 4.98
C ILE A 68 13.03 0.63 4.64
N PRO A 69 14.15 1.34 4.44
CA PRO A 69 15.42 0.73 4.03
C PRO A 69 15.91 -0.41 4.95
N SER A 70 15.57 -0.36 6.24
CA SER A 70 15.94 -1.40 7.21
C SER A 70 15.04 -2.63 7.19
N PHE A 71 13.92 -2.61 6.48
CA PHE A 71 12.98 -3.73 6.40
C PHE A 71 13.41 -4.74 5.33
N LYS A 72 13.15 -6.02 5.60
CA LYS A 72 13.36 -7.14 4.66
C LYS A 72 12.06 -7.57 3.97
N HIS A 73 11.09 -6.66 3.88
CA HIS A 73 9.81 -6.83 3.19
C HIS A 73 9.34 -5.47 2.68
N ASP A 74 8.45 -5.49 1.69
CA ASP A 74 7.87 -4.27 1.15
C ASP A 74 6.57 -3.92 1.88
N CYS A 75 6.37 -2.64 2.17
CA CYS A 75 5.11 -2.13 2.70
C CYS A 75 4.03 -2.15 1.62
N VAL A 76 4.42 -1.83 0.38
CA VAL A 76 3.54 -1.82 -0.80
C VAL A 76 4.31 -2.36 -2.00
N ARG A 77 3.66 -3.25 -2.74
CA ARG A 77 4.13 -3.71 -4.06
C ARG A 77 3.75 -2.70 -5.12
N VAL A 78 4.73 -2.27 -5.92
CA VAL A 78 4.58 -1.22 -6.92
C VAL A 78 4.60 -1.85 -8.31
N GLY A 79 3.68 -1.44 -9.17
CA GLY A 79 3.55 -1.96 -10.54
C GLY A 79 3.27 -0.86 -11.55
N SER A 80 3.05 -1.25 -12.81
CA SER A 80 2.79 -0.34 -13.94
C SER A 80 1.69 0.71 -13.69
N SER A 81 0.64 0.35 -12.96
CA SER A 81 -0.49 1.22 -12.60
C SER A 81 -0.24 2.12 -11.37
N SER A 82 0.92 2.02 -10.74
CA SER A 82 1.27 2.82 -9.55
C SER A 82 1.71 4.23 -9.93
N LYS A 83 1.33 5.22 -9.12
CA LYS A 83 1.71 6.62 -9.34
C LYS A 83 3.10 6.94 -8.80
N CYS A 84 3.86 7.65 -9.62
CA CYS A 84 5.00 8.42 -9.19
C CYS A 84 4.53 9.73 -8.53
N PHE A 85 5.34 10.29 -7.64
CA PHE A 85 5.15 11.61 -7.07
C PHE A 85 4.95 12.72 -8.12
N CYS A 86 5.42 12.55 -9.37
CA CYS A 86 5.13 13.51 -10.43
C CYS A 86 3.66 13.50 -10.90
N GLY A 87 2.84 12.55 -10.44
CA GLY A 87 1.43 12.36 -10.79
C GLY A 87 1.18 11.31 -11.88
N HIS A 88 2.22 10.89 -12.60
CA HIS A 88 2.14 9.94 -13.70
C HIS A 88 2.37 8.49 -13.26
N LEU A 89 1.91 7.54 -14.06
CA LEU A 89 2.02 6.10 -13.83
C LEU A 89 3.45 5.60 -14.09
N LEU A 90 3.83 4.49 -13.47
CA LEU A 90 5.09 3.81 -13.79
C LEU A 90 5.16 3.41 -15.28
N SER A 91 4.05 3.00 -15.88
CA SER A 91 3.97 2.70 -17.32
C SER A 91 4.21 3.91 -18.22
N GLU A 92 4.08 5.13 -17.70
CA GLU A 92 4.38 6.39 -18.40
C GLU A 92 5.83 6.85 -18.17
N HIS A 93 6.62 6.08 -17.43
CA HIS A 93 8.05 6.28 -17.26
C HIS A 93 8.86 5.47 -18.29
N GLY A 94 10.15 5.79 -18.40
CA GLY A 94 11.08 5.08 -19.27
C GLY A 94 11.24 3.60 -18.92
N ARG A 95 11.98 2.87 -19.76
CA ARG A 95 12.33 1.47 -19.49
C ARG A 95 13.16 1.35 -18.21
N TYR A 96 12.96 0.24 -17.51
CA TYR A 96 13.67 -0.11 -16.28
C TYR A 96 14.08 -1.59 -16.31
N ASP A 97 15.12 -1.94 -15.57
CA ASP A 97 15.78 -3.26 -15.60
C ASP A 97 16.01 -3.86 -14.20
N GLY A 98 15.47 -3.23 -13.15
CA GLY A 98 15.65 -3.65 -11.77
C GLY A 98 16.99 -3.22 -11.13
N ASN A 99 17.84 -2.45 -11.82
CA ASN A 99 19.14 -2.03 -11.28
C ASN A 99 19.18 -0.55 -10.86
N SER A 100 18.14 0.23 -11.18
CA SER A 100 18.13 1.66 -10.94
C SER A 100 16.72 2.24 -10.82
N VAL A 101 16.56 3.13 -9.85
CA VAL A 101 15.35 3.97 -9.69
C VAL A 101 15.29 5.14 -10.68
N ARG A 102 16.38 5.39 -11.43
CA ARG A 102 16.48 6.48 -12.42
C ARG A 102 15.70 6.14 -13.69
N VAL A 103 14.39 6.10 -13.53
CA VAL A 103 13.42 5.86 -14.57
C VAL A 103 12.72 7.20 -14.85
N PRO A 104 13.20 8.01 -15.80
CA PRO A 104 12.62 9.33 -16.06
C PRO A 104 11.21 9.21 -16.62
N CYS A 105 10.37 10.20 -16.32
CA CYS A 105 9.00 10.23 -16.84
C CYS A 105 9.01 10.55 -18.35
N GLY A 106 8.26 9.78 -19.14
CA GLY A 106 8.12 9.96 -20.59
C GLY A 106 7.09 11.00 -21.00
N MET A 107 6.28 11.50 -20.05
CA MET A 107 5.24 12.49 -20.33
C MET A 107 5.83 13.84 -20.71
N ALA A 108 5.30 14.42 -21.79
CA ALA A 108 5.72 15.72 -22.28
C ALA A 108 5.68 16.77 -21.16
N SER A 109 6.71 17.63 -21.10
CA SER A 109 6.91 18.67 -20.07
C SER A 109 7.19 18.20 -18.63
N CYS A 110 7.13 16.90 -18.33
CA CYS A 110 7.51 16.39 -17.01
C CYS A 110 9.04 16.37 -16.85
N LYS A 111 9.56 16.99 -15.79
CA LYS A 111 11.01 17.04 -15.49
C LYS A 111 11.47 15.94 -14.52
N CYS A 112 10.61 14.97 -14.25
CA CYS A 112 10.87 13.89 -13.30
C CYS A 112 11.94 12.93 -13.85
N LYS A 113 13.01 12.69 -13.09
CA LYS A 113 14.16 11.84 -13.48
C LYS A 113 14.22 10.50 -12.76
N VAL A 114 13.46 10.35 -11.69
CA VAL A 114 13.49 9.20 -10.78
C VAL A 114 12.06 8.84 -10.45
N PHE A 115 11.69 7.58 -10.61
CA PHE A 115 10.39 7.12 -10.16
C PHE A 115 10.40 7.06 -8.63
N ALA A 116 9.43 7.74 -8.00
CA ALA A 116 9.27 7.76 -6.56
C ALA A 116 7.80 7.49 -6.27
N PHE A 117 7.49 6.29 -5.79
CA PHE A 117 6.13 5.88 -5.49
C PHE A 117 5.47 6.86 -4.53
N ILE A 118 4.23 7.26 -4.83
CA ILE A 118 3.37 7.98 -3.92
C ILE A 118 2.05 7.20 -3.81
N PRO A 119 1.55 6.93 -2.60
CA PRO A 119 0.19 6.43 -2.44
C PRO A 119 -0.80 7.29 -3.22
N SER A 120 -1.77 6.65 -3.86
CA SER A 120 -2.73 7.31 -4.75
C SER A 120 -4.18 7.01 -4.41
N ARG A 121 -4.41 6.10 -3.47
CA ARG A 121 -5.71 5.76 -2.89
C ARG A 121 -5.70 6.04 -1.40
N ALA A 122 -6.89 6.29 -0.85
CA ALA A 122 -7.05 6.46 0.60
C ALA A 122 -6.70 5.16 1.36
N GLU A 123 -6.98 4.01 0.76
CA GLU A 123 -6.70 2.69 1.34
C GLU A 123 -5.22 2.40 1.52
N ASP A 124 -4.37 2.90 0.61
CA ASP A 124 -2.91 2.75 0.67
C ASP A 124 -2.31 3.39 1.94
N VAL A 125 -3.05 4.29 2.58
CA VAL A 125 -2.63 5.03 3.78
C VAL A 125 -3.61 4.87 4.95
N GLY A 126 -4.45 3.83 4.90
CA GLY A 126 -5.36 3.48 5.98
C GLY A 126 -6.58 4.39 6.12
N GLU A 127 -6.76 5.38 5.24
CA GLU A 127 -7.91 6.31 5.22
C GLU A 127 -9.17 5.70 4.58
N TYR A 128 -9.37 4.37 4.69
CA TYR A 128 -10.46 3.63 4.04
C TYR A 128 -11.87 4.15 4.42
N TRP A 129 -12.02 4.80 5.57
CA TRP A 129 -13.28 5.40 6.00
C TRP A 129 -13.74 6.56 5.10
N LEU A 130 -12.84 7.18 4.32
CA LEU A 130 -13.19 8.24 3.38
C LEU A 130 -14.18 7.77 2.32
N GLN A 131 -14.12 6.49 1.92
CA GLN A 131 -15.05 5.90 0.96
C GLN A 131 -16.51 5.87 1.44
N ARG A 132 -16.73 6.00 2.75
CA ARG A 132 -18.07 6.02 3.34
C ARG A 132 -18.65 7.44 3.40
N ARG A 133 -17.87 8.47 3.06
CA ARG A 133 -18.35 9.86 3.07
C ARG A 133 -19.24 10.11 1.84
N PRO A 134 -20.41 10.75 2.03
CA PRO A 134 -21.20 11.24 0.91
C PRO A 134 -20.33 12.13 0.02
N ASN A 135 -20.34 11.87 -1.30
CA ASN A 135 -19.60 12.61 -2.33
C ASN A 135 -18.06 12.41 -2.33
N PHE A 136 -17.52 11.39 -1.67
CA PHE A 136 -16.11 11.05 -1.86
C PHE A 136 -15.88 10.45 -3.26
N ASP A 137 -15.06 11.12 -4.08
CA ASP A 137 -14.56 10.58 -5.34
C ASP A 137 -13.12 10.05 -5.15
N PRO A 138 -12.89 8.72 -5.19
CA PRO A 138 -11.56 8.15 -5.09
C PRO A 138 -10.57 8.70 -6.12
N ARG A 139 -11.03 9.14 -7.30
CA ARG A 139 -10.17 9.67 -8.37
C ARG A 139 -9.62 11.06 -8.04
N SER A 140 -10.28 11.78 -7.14
CA SER A 140 -9.87 13.11 -6.68
C SER A 140 -8.87 13.06 -5.52
N TRP A 141 -8.70 11.90 -4.87
CA TRP A 141 -7.81 11.80 -3.71
C TRP A 141 -6.35 12.03 -4.12
N ARG A 142 -5.61 12.73 -3.27
CA ARG A 142 -4.19 13.04 -3.45
C ARG A 142 -3.49 12.98 -2.09
N ALA A 143 -2.32 12.35 -2.06
CA ALA A 143 -1.43 12.38 -0.90
C ALA A 143 -1.09 13.83 -0.53
N LYS A 144 -1.24 14.18 0.75
CA LYS A 144 -1.01 15.53 1.28
C LYS A 144 0.26 15.62 2.12
N CYS A 145 0.91 16.78 2.03
CA CYS A 145 2.00 17.18 2.90
C CYS A 145 1.46 17.74 4.23
N LYS A 146 2.31 17.85 5.27
CA LYS A 146 2.01 18.55 6.54
C LYS A 146 1.59 20.01 6.31
N CYS A 147 2.07 20.65 5.23
CA CYS A 147 1.62 21.99 4.80
C CYS A 147 0.21 22.02 4.18
N LYS A 148 -0.48 20.87 4.13
CA LYS A 148 -1.85 20.65 3.62
C LYS A 148 -2.02 20.70 2.10
N HIS A 149 -1.00 21.11 1.36
CA HIS A 149 -0.94 20.97 -0.09
C HIS A 149 -0.66 19.51 -0.49
N THR A 150 -1.11 19.15 -1.68
CA THR A 150 -0.95 17.84 -2.32
C THR A 150 0.46 17.63 -2.83
N HIS A 151 0.87 16.38 -3.03
CA HIS A 151 2.16 16.04 -3.63
C HIS A 151 2.35 16.63 -5.05
N GLU A 152 1.27 16.77 -5.83
CA GLU A 152 1.32 17.39 -7.16
C GLU A 152 1.60 18.91 -7.11
N GLU A 153 1.32 19.56 -5.98
CA GLU A 153 1.67 20.97 -5.74
C GLU A 153 3.13 21.15 -5.27
N HIS A 154 3.87 20.06 -5.07
CA HIS A 154 5.29 20.07 -4.80
C HIS A 154 6.11 19.80 -6.08
N VAL A 155 7.35 20.28 -6.14
CA VAL A 155 8.25 19.91 -7.24
C VAL A 155 8.55 18.41 -7.19
N ALA A 156 8.56 17.73 -8.34
CA ALA A 156 8.81 16.29 -8.41
C ALA A 156 10.30 15.89 -8.31
N THR A 157 11.19 16.83 -7.98
CA THR A 157 12.64 16.61 -7.94
C THR A 157 13.24 17.19 -6.65
N GLY A 158 14.46 16.76 -6.33
CA GLY A 158 15.17 17.21 -5.12
C GLY A 158 14.37 16.96 -3.84
N MET A 159 14.35 17.95 -2.96
CA MET A 159 13.65 17.87 -1.66
C MET A 159 12.12 17.94 -1.77
N ARG A 160 11.55 18.11 -2.96
CA ARG A 160 10.10 18.26 -3.16
C ARG A 160 9.55 19.50 -2.44
N GLN A 161 10.10 20.67 -2.74
CA GLN A 161 9.60 21.96 -2.25
C GLN A 161 8.18 22.26 -2.73
N CYS A 162 7.35 22.87 -1.89
CA CYS A 162 6.00 23.29 -2.25
C CYS A 162 6.06 24.47 -3.25
N ARG A 163 5.17 24.48 -4.24
CA ARG A 163 5.09 25.55 -5.27
C ARG A 163 4.02 26.60 -4.99
N ILE A 164 3.19 26.40 -3.95
CA ILE A 164 2.12 27.33 -3.61
C ILE A 164 2.72 28.63 -3.08
N ALA A 165 2.32 29.75 -3.69
CA ALA A 165 2.77 31.08 -3.31
C ALA A 165 2.49 31.36 -1.83
N GLY A 166 3.50 31.85 -1.11
CA GLY A 166 3.41 32.10 0.33
C GLY A 166 3.62 30.88 1.23
N CYS A 167 3.78 29.67 0.67
CA CYS A 167 4.09 28.47 1.46
C CYS A 167 5.61 28.29 1.64
N GLY A 168 6.12 28.41 2.88
CA GLY A 168 7.53 28.20 3.21
C GLY A 168 7.99 26.73 3.28
N CYS A 169 7.20 25.80 2.74
CA CYS A 169 7.47 24.36 2.88
C CYS A 169 8.60 23.90 1.94
N GLY A 170 9.80 23.75 2.51
CA GLY A 170 11.02 23.39 1.78
C GLY A 170 11.19 21.90 1.45
N ARG A 171 10.33 21.03 1.98
CA ARG A 171 10.40 19.58 1.77
C ARG A 171 9.03 18.93 1.94
N PHE A 172 8.75 17.89 1.17
CA PHE A 172 7.55 17.09 1.37
C PHE A 172 7.68 16.23 2.63
N PHE A 173 6.73 16.39 3.54
CA PHE A 173 6.55 15.54 4.72
C PHE A 173 5.11 15.07 4.72
N SER A 174 4.89 13.76 4.70
CA SER A 174 3.54 13.20 4.65
C SER A 174 2.67 13.62 5.84
N ASN A 175 1.40 13.94 5.55
CA ASN A 175 0.35 14.13 6.57
C ASN A 175 -0.44 12.83 6.83
N PHE A 176 0.08 11.70 6.36
CA PHE A 176 -0.48 10.36 6.52
C PHE A 176 0.63 9.42 7.00
N LEU A 177 0.24 8.24 7.44
CA LEU A 177 1.13 7.14 7.79
C LEU A 177 0.88 5.98 6.83
N CYS A 178 1.92 5.20 6.55
CA CYS A 178 1.79 3.95 5.80
C CYS A 178 0.89 2.98 6.58
N CYS A 179 -0.11 2.40 5.91
CA CYS A 179 -1.02 1.44 6.54
C CYS A 179 -0.37 0.13 6.98
N ALA A 180 0.80 -0.21 6.43
CA ALA A 180 1.52 -1.44 6.74
C ALA A 180 2.47 -1.31 7.94
N CYS A 181 3.05 -0.12 8.18
CA CYS A 181 4.13 0.03 9.18
C CYS A 181 4.04 1.27 10.08
N ASP A 182 3.00 2.10 9.93
CA ASP A 182 2.76 3.34 10.69
C ASP A 182 3.92 4.36 10.62
N LYS A 183 4.74 4.30 9.56
CA LYS A 183 5.81 5.29 9.29
C LYS A 183 5.38 6.31 8.26
N HIS A 184 6.06 7.46 8.29
CA HIS A 184 5.85 8.52 7.32
C HIS A 184 6.43 8.17 5.95
N TRP A 185 5.88 8.77 4.89
CA TRP A 185 6.31 8.53 3.51
C TRP A 185 7.79 8.80 3.29
N GLU A 186 8.31 9.88 3.88
CA GLU A 186 9.70 10.31 3.74
C GLU A 186 10.72 9.39 4.45
N GLU A 187 10.25 8.40 5.21
CA GLU A 187 11.09 7.34 5.81
C GLU A 187 11.23 6.13 4.87
N HIS A 188 10.43 6.07 3.81
CA HIS A 188 10.45 4.98 2.84
C HIS A 188 11.25 5.35 1.60
N GLU A 189 11.71 4.32 0.90
CA GLU A 189 12.29 4.41 -0.44
C GLU A 189 11.52 3.53 -1.42
N THR A 190 11.53 3.92 -2.69
CA THR A 190 11.13 3.04 -3.78
C THR A 190 12.37 2.31 -4.27
N VAL A 191 12.32 0.98 -4.28
CA VAL A 191 13.41 0.13 -4.75
C VAL A 191 13.01 -0.55 -6.05
N PHE A 192 13.99 -0.75 -6.92
CA PHE A 192 13.89 -1.57 -8.12
C PHE A 192 14.94 -2.63 -7.95
N GLU A 193 14.54 -3.90 -7.96
CA GLU A 193 15.42 -5.03 -7.66
C GLU A 193 15.15 -6.17 -8.63
N THR A 194 16.19 -6.85 -9.07
CA THR A 194 16.04 -8.12 -9.79
C THR A 194 15.73 -9.26 -8.82
N GLU A 195 15.16 -10.36 -9.31
CA GLU A 195 14.95 -11.58 -8.52
C GLU A 195 16.22 -12.03 -7.78
N ARG A 196 17.36 -12.04 -8.49
CA ARG A 196 18.66 -12.42 -7.90
C ARG A 196 19.03 -11.53 -6.72
N MET A 197 18.88 -10.21 -6.87
CA MET A 197 19.18 -9.27 -5.78
C MET A 197 18.33 -9.57 -4.54
N ARG A 198 17.03 -9.84 -4.73
CA ARG A 198 16.13 -10.19 -3.62
C ARG A 198 16.51 -11.49 -2.95
N LYS A 199 16.84 -12.51 -3.75
CA LYS A 199 17.29 -13.81 -3.26
C LYS A 199 18.57 -13.68 -2.43
N ASP A 200 19.56 -12.94 -2.92
CA ASP A 200 20.84 -12.73 -2.24
C ASP A 200 20.66 -11.96 -0.91
N GLU A 201 19.71 -11.02 -0.87
CA GLU A 201 19.40 -10.20 0.31
C GLU A 201 18.38 -10.82 1.27
N GLY A 202 17.82 -11.99 0.94
CA GLY A 202 16.79 -12.67 1.74
C GLY A 202 15.47 -11.91 1.81
N ILE A 203 15.10 -11.20 0.73
CA ILE A 203 13.85 -10.44 0.61
C ILE A 203 12.84 -11.26 -0.21
N PRO A 204 11.53 -11.21 0.08
CA PRO A 204 10.52 -11.98 -0.65
C PRO A 204 10.56 -11.78 -2.18
N TYR A 205 10.59 -12.90 -2.89
CA TYR A 205 10.52 -13.01 -4.35
C TYR A 205 9.65 -14.23 -4.72
N GLY A 206 9.29 -14.37 -5.99
CA GLY A 206 8.52 -15.51 -6.50
C GLY A 206 7.21 -15.71 -5.72
N GLU A 207 6.99 -16.91 -5.21
CA GLU A 207 5.78 -17.24 -4.45
C GLU A 207 5.62 -16.38 -3.19
N ALA A 208 6.71 -16.13 -2.47
CA ALA A 208 6.72 -15.33 -1.25
C ALA A 208 6.39 -13.86 -1.51
N TYR A 209 6.47 -13.41 -2.77
CA TYR A 209 6.07 -12.06 -3.17
C TYR A 209 4.56 -11.92 -3.38
N LEU A 210 3.77 -13.00 -3.43
CA LEU A 210 2.32 -12.88 -3.57
C LEU A 210 1.68 -12.25 -2.31
N PRO A 211 0.63 -11.40 -2.44
CA PRO A 211 -0.12 -10.92 -1.30
C PRO A 211 -0.66 -12.06 -0.45
N PHE A 212 -0.45 -11.98 0.87
CA PHE A 212 -0.88 -12.97 1.85
C PHE A 212 -0.38 -14.39 1.58
N HIS A 213 0.81 -14.56 1.01
CA HIS A 213 1.41 -15.88 0.75
C HIS A 213 1.29 -16.84 1.96
N GLU A 214 1.50 -16.34 3.17
CA GLU A 214 1.42 -17.05 4.44
C GLU A 214 -0.01 -17.42 4.91
N LEU A 215 -1.05 -16.89 4.25
CA LEU A 215 -2.46 -17.15 4.54
C LEU A 215 -3.18 -17.65 3.26
N PRO A 216 -3.15 -18.97 2.97
CA PRO A 216 -3.63 -19.52 1.69
C PRO A 216 -5.05 -19.08 1.30
N GLY A 217 -5.99 -19.03 2.25
CA GLY A 217 -7.36 -18.56 1.95
C GLY A 217 -7.42 -17.10 1.50
N LEU A 218 -6.63 -16.21 2.11
CA LEU A 218 -6.57 -14.80 1.69
C LEU A 218 -5.78 -14.61 0.40
N ARG A 219 -4.68 -15.36 0.23
CA ARG A 219 -3.93 -15.39 -1.03
C ARG A 219 -4.85 -15.77 -2.19
N ASN A 220 -5.59 -16.87 -2.04
CA ASN A 220 -6.56 -17.34 -3.02
C ASN A 220 -7.65 -16.29 -3.25
N ALA A 221 -8.23 -15.71 -2.19
CA ALA A 221 -9.19 -14.62 -2.32
C ALA A 221 -8.64 -13.44 -3.12
N VAL A 222 -7.39 -13.02 -2.90
CA VAL A 222 -6.78 -11.93 -3.67
C VAL A 222 -6.56 -12.33 -5.12
N LEU A 223 -6.12 -13.55 -5.40
CA LEU A 223 -5.89 -14.04 -6.76
C LEU A 223 -7.20 -14.21 -7.54
N THR A 224 -8.09 -15.07 -7.05
CA THR A 224 -9.27 -15.55 -7.80
C THR A 224 -10.57 -14.88 -7.39
N GLY A 225 -10.61 -14.23 -6.22
CA GLY A 225 -11.84 -13.68 -5.64
C GLY A 225 -12.62 -14.68 -4.81
N ARG A 226 -12.05 -15.87 -4.54
CA ARG A 226 -12.64 -16.93 -3.73
C ARG A 226 -11.58 -17.54 -2.81
N GLU A 227 -11.93 -17.80 -1.54
CA GLU A 227 -10.97 -18.36 -0.57
C GLU A 227 -10.61 -19.83 -0.86
N ASP A 228 -11.54 -20.56 -1.47
CA ASP A 228 -11.47 -22.00 -1.77
C ASP A 228 -10.85 -22.32 -3.14
N ASP A 229 -10.58 -21.32 -3.98
CA ASP A 229 -10.06 -21.48 -5.34
C ASP A 229 -8.57 -21.13 -5.41
N ASP A 230 -7.72 -22.17 -5.43
CA ASP A 230 -6.27 -22.08 -5.57
C ASP A 230 -5.78 -22.22 -7.02
N SER A 231 -6.68 -22.26 -8.00
CA SER A 231 -6.33 -22.56 -9.40
C SER A 231 -5.28 -21.63 -9.98
N GLN A 232 -5.39 -20.32 -9.72
CA GLN A 232 -4.42 -19.34 -10.18
C GLN A 232 -3.08 -19.46 -9.45
N TYR A 233 -3.10 -19.83 -8.16
CA TYR A 233 -1.88 -20.09 -7.42
C TYR A 233 -1.15 -21.32 -7.99
N MET A 234 -1.88 -22.41 -8.22
CA MET A 234 -1.32 -23.63 -8.83
C MET A 234 -0.80 -23.36 -10.25
N ALA A 235 -1.48 -22.53 -11.03
CA ALA A 235 -1.01 -22.14 -12.36
C ALA A 235 0.33 -21.36 -12.32
N LEU A 236 0.60 -20.62 -11.25
CA LEU A 236 1.85 -19.90 -11.04
C LEU A 236 2.97 -20.83 -10.52
N THR A 237 2.64 -21.74 -9.60
CA THR A 237 3.64 -22.56 -8.88
C THR A 237 3.87 -23.95 -9.47
N SER A 238 3.03 -24.40 -10.41
CA SER A 238 3.10 -25.75 -10.97
C SER A 238 3.51 -25.75 -12.45
N GLY A 239 4.43 -26.63 -12.81
CA GLY A 239 4.82 -26.90 -14.20
C GLY A 239 6.22 -26.41 -14.58
N ARG A 240 6.52 -26.42 -15.89
CA ARG A 240 7.87 -26.13 -16.42
C ARG A 240 8.32 -24.68 -16.22
N TYR A 241 7.37 -23.78 -15.98
CA TYR A 241 7.59 -22.35 -15.76
C TYR A 241 7.11 -21.91 -14.37
N ALA A 242 7.13 -22.83 -13.41
CA ALA A 242 6.79 -22.54 -12.03
C ALA A 242 7.66 -21.41 -11.48
N ILE A 243 7.01 -20.48 -10.80
CA ILE A 243 7.70 -19.40 -10.09
C ILE A 243 8.52 -19.99 -8.93
N PRO A 244 9.68 -19.40 -8.62
CA PRO A 244 10.57 -19.92 -7.59
C PRO A 244 10.10 -19.59 -6.16
#